data_AF-A0A961C945-F1
#
_entry.id   AF-A0A961C945-F1
#
_cell.length_a   1.000
_cell.length_b   1.000
_cell.length_c   1.000
_cell.angle_alpha   90.00
_cell.angle_beta   90.00
_cell.angle_gamma   90.00
#
_symmetry.space_group_name_H-M   'P 1'
#
loop_
_entity.id
_entity.type
_entity.pdbx_description
1 polymer ?
#
loop_
_entity_poly.entity_id
_entity_poly.type
_entity_poly.pdbx_seq_one_letter_code
_entity_poly.pdbx_strand_id
1 'polypeptide(L)'
;MHCYVVIELKATAFKPEHVGQLGFYMAAIDGEVKDEVDGPTIGLLLCKTKDEVVAEYALRNVSAPLGVSEYDLVKDLPEPLATNLPTIEQIEQELGATDA
;
A
#
# COMPACT_ATOMS: atom_id res chain seq x y z
N MET A 1 8.37 1.65 -19.21
CA MET A 1 9.04 1.32 -17.95
C MET A 1 7.98 1.40 -16.88
N HIS A 2 7.64 0.25 -16.30
CA HIS A 2 6.61 0.15 -15.28
C HIS A 2 7.27 -0.02 -13.92
N CYS A 3 6.50 0.18 -12.85
CA CYS A 3 6.92 -0.14 -11.50
C CYS A 3 5.69 -0.64 -10.74
N TYR A 4 5.91 -1.60 -9.85
CA TYR A 4 4.85 -2.11 -9.00
C TYR A 4 4.78 -1.33 -7.69
N VAL A 5 3.56 -1.13 -7.20
CA VAL A 5 3.31 -0.50 -5.89
C VAL A 5 2.51 -1.48 -5.06
N VAL A 6 3.10 -1.93 -3.95
CA VAL A 6 2.43 -2.78 -2.98
C VAL A 6 1.89 -1.88 -1.86
N ILE A 7 0.57 -1.92 -1.63
CA ILE A 7 -0.10 -1.11 -0.63
C ILE A 7 -0.59 -2.01 0.51
N GLU A 8 -0.06 -1.80 1.71
CA GLU A 8 -0.49 -2.48 2.94
C GLU A 8 -1.35 -1.53 3.79
N LEU A 9 -2.64 -1.83 3.94
CA LEU A 9 -3.59 -1.02 4.71
C LEU A 9 -3.88 -1.65 6.08
N LYS A 10 -3.63 -0.89 7.15
CA LYS A 10 -3.92 -1.28 8.54
C LYS A 10 -4.90 -0.32 9.18
N ALA A 11 -6.04 -0.84 9.62
CA ALA A 11 -7.03 -0.09 10.41
C ALA A 11 -6.59 0.22 11.87
N THR A 12 -5.37 -0.18 12.23
CA THR A 12 -4.75 -0.02 13.55
C THR A 12 -3.51 0.87 13.47
N ALA A 13 -2.97 1.22 14.64
CA ALA A 13 -1.69 1.90 14.74
C ALA A 13 -0.56 1.08 14.08
N PHE A 14 0.46 1.77 13.57
CA PHE A 14 1.68 1.18 13.05
C PHE A 14 2.36 0.27 14.07
N LYS A 15 2.86 -0.86 13.59
CA LYS A 15 3.75 -1.75 14.34
C LYS A 15 4.93 -2.15 13.45
N PRO A 16 6.13 -2.33 14.02
CA PRO A 16 7.30 -2.75 13.24
C PRO A 16 7.09 -4.04 12.42
N GLU A 17 6.29 -4.99 12.93
CA GLU A 17 5.97 -6.25 12.23
C GLU A 17 5.29 -6.03 10.87
N HIS A 18 4.58 -4.91 10.68
CA HIS A 18 3.92 -4.63 9.42
C HIS A 18 4.92 -4.35 8.28
N VAL A 19 6.11 -3.81 8.61
CA VAL A 19 7.20 -3.63 7.63
C VAL A 19 7.66 -4.97 7.07
N GLY A 20 7.70 -6.00 7.92
CA GLY A 20 8.05 -7.37 7.50
C GLY A 20 7.02 -7.96 6.54
N GLN A 21 5.72 -7.74 6.81
CA GLN A 21 4.63 -8.17 5.91
C GLN A 21 4.74 -7.49 4.54
N LEU A 22 4.89 -6.16 4.52
CA LEU A 22 5.03 -5.40 3.29
C LEU A 22 6.30 -5.80 2.51
N GLY A 23 7.43 -5.96 3.20
CA GLY A 23 8.68 -6.43 2.58
C GLY A 23 8.56 -7.82 1.97
N PHE A 24 7.80 -8.74 2.59
CA PHE A 24 7.53 -10.06 2.03
C PHE A 24 6.75 -9.98 0.72
N TYR A 25 5.69 -9.16 0.66
CA TYR A 25 4.92 -8.97 -0.57
C TYR A 25 5.74 -8.31 -1.69
N MET A 26 6.57 -7.33 -1.36
CA MET A 26 7.48 -6.71 -2.33
C MET A 26 8.45 -7.74 -2.91
N ALA A 27 9.03 -8.61 -2.07
CA ALA A 27 9.91 -9.68 -2.53
C ALA A 27 9.19 -10.70 -3.43
N ALA A 28 7.92 -11.02 -3.13
CA ALA A 28 7.11 -11.88 -3.99
C ALA A 28 6.85 -11.24 -5.37
N ILE A 29 6.52 -9.95 -5.41
CA ILE A 29 6.34 -9.24 -6.69
C ILE A 29 7.64 -9.17 -7.48
N ASP A 30 8.76 -8.85 -6.83
CA ASP A 30 10.08 -8.81 -7.45
C ASP A 30 10.52 -10.19 -8.00
N GLY A 31 10.07 -11.29 -7.40
CA GLY A 31 10.44 -12.66 -7.81
C GLY A 31 9.50 -13.31 -8.83
N GLU A 32 8.20 -12.97 -8.81
CA GLU A 32 7.16 -13.70 -9.56
C GLU A 32 6.51 -12.89 -10.68
N VAL A 33 6.54 -11.55 -10.61
CA VAL A 33 5.75 -10.68 -11.50
C VAL A 33 6.60 -9.66 -12.24
N LYS A 34 7.61 -9.12 -11.57
CA LYS A 34 8.43 -8.04 -12.11
C LYS A 34 9.44 -8.54 -13.14
N ASP A 35 9.54 -7.84 -14.26
CA ASP A 35 10.56 -8.10 -15.29
C ASP A 35 11.85 -7.28 -15.05
N GLU A 36 12.96 -7.67 -15.68
CA GLU A 36 14.26 -7.00 -15.54
C GLU A 36 14.25 -5.51 -15.95
N VAL A 37 13.31 -5.11 -16.80
CA VAL A 37 13.17 -3.73 -17.31
C VAL A 37 12.32 -2.83 -16.40
N ASP A 38 11.68 -3.41 -15.38
CA ASP A 38 10.82 -2.67 -14.46
C ASP A 38 11.64 -2.00 -13.34
N GLY A 39 11.14 -0.86 -12.89
CA GLY A 39 11.71 -0.13 -11.75
C GLY A 39 11.61 -0.92 -10.43
N PRO A 40 12.31 -0.48 -9.38
CA PRO A 40 12.20 -1.12 -8.07
C PRO A 40 10.75 -1.09 -7.58
N THR A 41 10.26 -2.21 -7.03
CA THR A 41 8.92 -2.28 -6.42
C THR A 41 8.87 -1.35 -5.22
N ILE A 42 7.81 -0.54 -5.12
CA ILE A 42 7.61 0.45 -4.06
C ILE A 42 6.63 -0.09 -3.03
N GLY A 43 6.98 -0.02 -1.75
CA GLY A 43 6.09 -0.37 -0.65
C GLY A 43 5.44 0.87 -0.03
N LEU A 44 4.12 0.87 0.10
CA LEU A 44 3.39 1.90 0.84
C LEU A 44 2.57 1.25 1.96
N LEU A 45 2.90 1.59 3.21
CA LEU A 45 2.13 1.17 4.36
C LEU A 45 1.25 2.31 4.86
N LEU A 46 -0.06 2.11 4.81
CA LEU A 46 -1.07 3.04 5.32
C LEU A 46 -1.61 2.52 6.65
N CYS A 47 -1.51 3.33 7.70
CA CYS A 47 -1.96 2.96 9.04
C CYS A 47 -2.84 4.06 9.64
N LYS A 48 -3.69 3.70 10.62
CA LYS A 48 -4.60 4.68 11.23
C LYS A 48 -3.84 5.78 11.99
N THR A 49 -2.75 5.40 12.64
CA THR A 49 -1.81 6.29 13.33
C THR A 49 -0.41 5.67 13.32
N LYS A 50 0.65 6.47 13.48
CA LYS A 50 2.03 6.04 13.64
C LYS A 50 2.73 6.89 14.69
N ASP A 51 3.64 6.27 15.41
CA ASP A 51 4.66 7.02 16.14
C ASP A 51 5.84 7.24 15.20
N GLU A 52 6.19 8.50 14.96
CA GLU A 52 7.28 8.91 14.04
C GLU A 52 8.61 8.22 14.40
N VAL A 53 8.93 8.13 15.69
CA VAL A 53 10.18 7.53 16.17
C VAL A 53 10.15 6.02 15.92
N VAL A 54 9.06 5.34 16.28
CA VAL A 54 8.92 3.89 16.04
C VAL A 54 8.99 3.59 14.54
N ALA A 55 8.36 4.40 13.69
CA ALA A 55 8.43 4.26 12.25
C ALA A 55 9.86 4.48 11.71
N GLU A 56 10.55 5.51 12.16
CA GLU A 56 11.94 5.77 11.76
C GLU A 56 12.86 4.61 12.14
N TYR A 57 12.78 4.10 13.37
CA TYR A 57 13.59 2.97 13.81
C TYR A 57 13.27 1.68 13.06
N ALA A 58 12.01 1.44 12.73
CA ALA A 58 11.62 0.28 11.93
C ALA A 58 12.15 0.34 10.49
N LEU A 59 12.29 1.54 9.92
CA LEU A 59 12.76 1.74 8.54
C LEU A 59 14.27 1.96 8.41
N ARG A 60 14.97 2.31 9.50
CA ARG A 60 16.38 2.74 9.47
C ARG A 60 17.33 1.80 8.73
N ASN A 61 17.08 0.49 8.77
CA ASN A 61 17.92 -0.52 8.12
C ASN A 61 17.22 -1.21 6.94
N VAL A 62 16.08 -0.69 6.48
CA VAL A 62 15.37 -1.20 5.31
C VAL A 62 15.97 -0.55 4.06
N SER A 63 16.57 -1.36 3.18
CA SER A 63 17.14 -0.89 1.92
C SER A 63 16.13 -0.80 0.77
N ALA A 64 14.99 -1.49 0.90
CA ALA A 64 13.90 -1.45 -0.07
C ALA A 64 13.17 -0.09 -0.01
N PRO A 65 12.63 0.43 -1.14
CA PRO A 65 11.91 1.70 -1.16
C PRO A 65 10.52 1.51 -0.53
N LEU A 66 10.46 1.70 0.80
CA LEU A 66 9.26 1.52 1.61
C LEU A 66 8.93 2.82 2.37
N GLY A 67 7.67 3.23 2.31
CA GLY A 67 7.13 4.37 3.05
C GLY A 67 6.02 3.97 4.01
N VAL A 68 5.94 4.66 5.15
CA VAL A 68 4.85 4.52 6.13
C VAL A 68 4.14 5.86 6.27
N SER A 69 2.82 5.88 6.08
CA SER A 69 1.98 7.05 6.25
C SER A 69 0.77 6.76 7.12
N GLU A 70 0.33 7.80 7.84
CA GLU A 70 -1.03 7.82 8.39
C GLU A 70 -2.03 8.11 7.26
N TYR A 71 -3.28 7.67 7.44
CA TYR A 71 -4.38 8.05 6.55
C TYR A 71 -5.53 8.66 7.34
N ASP A 72 -6.19 9.64 6.73
CA ASP A 72 -7.39 10.25 7.27
C ASP A 72 -8.64 9.61 6.67
N LEU A 73 -9.56 9.19 7.52
CA LEU A 73 -10.89 8.78 7.09
C LEU A 73 -11.75 10.02 6.87
N VAL A 74 -12.02 10.32 5.60
CA VAL A 74 -13.00 11.34 5.21
C VAL A 74 -14.38 10.71 5.13
N LYS A 75 -15.42 11.44 5.58
CA LYS A 75 -16.82 10.97 5.50
C LYS A 75 -17.35 10.99 4.07
N ASP A 76 -16.92 11.98 3.30
CA ASP A 76 -17.29 12.18 1.90
C ASP A 76 -16.02 12.37 1.08
N LEU A 77 -16.00 11.79 -0.11
CA LEU A 77 -14.92 11.96 -1.05
C LEU A 77 -14.93 13.42 -1.56
N PRO A 78 -13.79 14.15 -1.56
CA PRO A 78 -13.74 15.52 -2.09
C PRO A 78 -14.29 15.58 -3.52
N GLU A 79 -15.08 16.61 -3.83
CA GLU A 79 -15.69 16.80 -5.18
C GLU A 79 -14.71 16.61 -6.35
N PRO A 80 -13.44 17.09 -6.29
CA PRO A 80 -12.49 16.88 -7.40
C PRO A 80 -12.13 15.42 -7.65
N LEU A 81 -12.23 14.56 -6.64
CA LEU A 81 -11.89 13.13 -6.72
C LEU A 81 -13.10 12.27 -7.10
N ALA A 82 -14.33 12.71 -6.77
CA ALA A 82 -15.56 11.98 -7.08
C ALA A 82 -15.77 11.75 -8.58
N THR A 83 -15.34 12.68 -9.43
CA THR A 83 -15.48 12.57 -10.89
C THR A 83 -14.52 11.54 -11.51
N ASN A 84 -13.43 11.18 -10.81
CA ASN A 84 -12.35 10.37 -11.37
C ASN A 84 -12.28 8.95 -10.76
N LEU A 85 -13.08 8.66 -9.74
CA LEU A 85 -13.11 7.35 -9.09
C LEU A 85 -14.36 6.57 -9.50
N PRO A 86 -14.28 5.23 -9.64
CA PRO A 86 -15.44 4.39 -9.89
C PRO A 86 -16.44 4.49 -8.73
N THR A 87 -17.72 4.28 -9.03
CA THR A 87 -18.76 4.24 -7.99
C THR A 87 -18.63 2.98 -7.14
N ILE A 88 -19.26 2.98 -5.97
CA ILE A 88 -19.26 1.82 -5.06
C ILE A 88 -19.81 0.59 -5.79
N GLU A 89 -20.88 0.75 -6.56
CA GLU A 89 -21.49 -0.34 -7.32
C GLU A 89 -20.54 -0.90 -8.38
N GLN A 90 -19.75 -0.05 -9.04
CA GLN A 90 -18.75 -0.47 -10.02
C GLN A 90 -17.62 -1.27 -9.36
N ILE A 91 -17.14 -0.82 -8.19
CA ILE A 91 -16.11 -1.53 -7.41
C ILE A 91 -16.62 -2.90 -6.97
N GLU A 92 -17.84 -2.97 -6.43
CA GLU A 92 -18.45 -4.23 -5.99
C GLU A 92 -18.62 -5.22 -7.14
N GLN A 93 -19.01 -4.72 -8.33
CA GLN A 93 -19.18 -5.55 -9.52
C GLN A 93 -17.83 -6.13 -10.02
N GLU A 94 -16.77 -5.34 -10.03
CA GLU A 94 -15.44 -5.81 -10.46
C GLU A 94 -14.81 -6.78 -9.47
N LEU A 95 -14.93 -6.53 -8.16
CA LEU A 95 -14.39 -7.42 -7.12
C LEU A 95 -15.18 -8.72 -6.98
N GLY A 96 -16.52 -8.68 -7.10
CA GLY A 96 -17.38 -9.85 -7.01
C GLY A 96 -17.29 -10.82 -8.20
N ALA A 97 -16.64 -10.42 -9.30
CA ALA A 97 -16.46 -11.27 -10.48
C ALA A 97 -15.32 -12.29 -10.36
N THR A 98 -14.54 -12.26 -9.28
CA THR A 98 -13.34 -13.13 -9.11
C THR A 98 -13.62 -14.42 -8.33
N ASP A 99 -14.88 -14.66 -7.92
CA ASP A 99 -15.32 -15.92 -7.31
C ASP A 99 -16.06 -16.78 -8.36
N ALA A 100 -15.32 -17.40 -9.31
CA ALA A 100 -15.84 -18.42 -10.22
C ALA A 100 -14.79 -19.48 -10.60
#